data_AF-A0A5D3KQ41-F1
#
_entry.id   AF-A0A5D3KQ41-F1
#
_cell.length_a   1.000
_cell.length_b   1.000
_cell.length_c   1.000
_cell.angle_alpha   90.00
_cell.angle_beta   90.00
_cell.angle_gamma   90.00
#
_symmetry.space_group_name_H-M   'P 1'
#
loop_
_entity.id
_entity.type
_entity.pdbx_description
1 polymer ?
#
loop_
_entity_poly.entity_id
_entity_poly.type
_entity_poly.pdbx_seq_one_letter_code
_entity_poly.pdbx_strand_id
1 'polypeptide(L)'
;MGIRRTCYWASSGLTAAYGAVARYVFDVGSWDNSAWVVFHGASGHPASPHFAGQHALWAAVQMVPMMYDWSKITNAGDQLVLEPST
;
A
#
# COMPACT_ATOMS: atom_id res chain seq x y z
N MET A 1 -2.08 -23.72 26.39
CA MET A 1 -2.05 -22.34 25.88
C MET A 1 -0.58 -21.89 25.83
N GLY A 2 0.11 -22.12 24.71
CA GLY A 2 1.55 -21.86 24.58
C GLY A 2 1.81 -20.61 23.75
N ILE A 3 2.53 -19.65 24.32
CA ILE A 3 2.95 -18.42 23.64
C ILE A 3 3.88 -18.80 22.48
N ARG A 4 3.41 -18.62 21.24
CA ARG A 4 4.23 -18.80 20.03
C ARG A 4 4.92 -17.48 19.68
N ARG A 5 6.17 -17.35 20.12
CA ARG A 5 7.14 -16.40 19.56
C ARG A 5 8.21 -17.21 18.84
N THR A 6 8.09 -17.43 17.54
CA THR A 6 9.20 -17.87 16.67
C THR A 6 8.81 -17.74 15.20
N CYS A 7 9.42 -16.79 14.52
CA CYS A 7 9.44 -16.74 13.06
C CYS A 7 10.65 -17.49 12.55
N TYR A 8 10.59 -18.82 12.63
CA TYR A 8 11.45 -19.73 11.86
C TYR A 8 10.88 -21.13 12.08
N TRP A 9 10.32 -21.72 11.04
CA TRP A 9 9.95 -23.13 11.03
C TRP A 9 10.85 -23.79 9.99
N ALA A 10 11.90 -24.48 10.43
CA ALA A 10 12.95 -25.01 9.56
C ALA A 10 12.42 -25.88 8.40
N SER A 11 11.26 -26.54 8.59
CA SER A 11 10.62 -27.35 7.56
C SER A 11 9.91 -26.56 6.44
N SER A 12 9.73 -25.25 6.59
CA SER A 12 9.00 -24.38 5.65
C SER A 12 9.92 -23.61 4.68
N GLY A 13 11.24 -23.73 4.83
CA GLY A 13 12.22 -23.00 4.02
C GLY A 13 12.42 -21.53 4.46
N LEU A 14 13.13 -20.77 3.63
CA LEU A 14 13.52 -19.37 3.90
C LEU A 14 12.62 -18.33 3.24
N THR A 15 11.59 -18.75 2.50
CA THR A 15 10.66 -17.84 1.84
C THR A 15 9.93 -16.99 2.87
N ALA A 16 9.90 -15.68 2.67
CA ALA A 16 9.18 -14.77 3.55
C ALA A 16 7.66 -15.09 3.50
N ALA A 17 7.10 -15.47 4.65
CA ALA A 17 5.69 -15.80 4.80
C ALA A 17 4.83 -14.63 5.33
N TYR A 18 5.48 -13.61 5.91
CA TYR A 18 4.84 -12.41 6.43
C TYR A 18 5.82 -11.24 6.37
N GLY A 19 5.29 -10.02 6.44
CA GLY A 19 6.07 -8.79 6.37
C GLY A 19 5.16 -7.59 6.49
N ALA A 20 5.69 -6.40 6.18
CA ALA A 20 4.90 -5.18 6.18
C ALA A 20 3.86 -5.22 5.05
N VAL A 21 2.57 -5.28 5.38
CA VAL A 21 1.48 -5.13 4.40
C VAL A 21 1.51 -3.72 3.79
N ALA A 22 1.79 -2.73 4.63
CA ALA A 22 1.98 -1.34 4.25
C ALA A 22 3.14 -0.72 5.04
N ARG A 23 3.76 0.32 4.49
CA ARG A 23 4.64 1.26 5.20
C ARG A 23 4.14 2.67 4.97
N TYR A 24 4.30 3.53 5.96
CA TYR A 24 3.84 4.92 5.91
C TYR A 24 4.73 5.82 6.76
N VAL A 25 4.79 7.08 6.36
CA VAL A 25 5.37 8.19 7.12
C VAL A 25 4.40 9.37 7.03
N PHE A 26 4.08 9.96 8.17
CA PHE A 26 3.21 11.12 8.25
C PHE A 26 4.03 12.35 8.63
N ASP A 27 3.98 13.37 7.79
CA ASP A 27 4.52 14.70 8.11
C ASP A 27 3.39 15.56 8.70
N VAL A 28 3.35 15.58 10.04
CA VAL A 28 2.25 16.20 10.79
C VAL A 28 2.31 17.72 10.63
N GLY A 29 1.29 18.29 9.99
CA GLY A 29 1.22 19.72 9.67
C GLY A 29 1.64 20.06 8.24
N SER A 30 2.33 19.15 7.55
CA SER A 30 2.71 19.27 6.14
C SER A 30 2.25 18.02 5.36
N TRP A 31 0.94 17.77 5.38
CA TRP A 31 0.36 16.46 5.02
C TRP A 31 0.72 15.93 3.63
N ASP A 32 0.85 16.79 2.62
CA ASP A 32 1.28 16.38 1.27
C ASP A 32 2.72 15.86 1.18
N ASN A 33 3.53 16.07 2.22
CA ASN A 33 4.87 15.50 2.35
C ASN A 33 4.84 14.09 2.98
N SER A 34 3.65 13.58 3.30
CA SER A 34 3.47 12.19 3.76
C SER A 34 3.65 11.21 2.60
N ALA A 35 4.06 9.99 2.92
CA ALA A 35 4.27 8.95 1.93
C ALA A 35 3.84 7.58 2.45
N TRP A 36 3.52 6.68 1.53
CA TRP A 36 3.07 5.33 1.84
C TRP A 36 3.37 4.35 0.72
N VAL A 37 3.28 3.06 1.01
CA VAL A 37 3.37 1.99 0.01
C VAL A 37 2.73 0.71 0.53
N VAL A 38 2.14 -0.10 -0.35
CA VAL A 38 1.67 -1.46 -0.05
C VAL A 38 2.45 -2.51 -0.82
N PHE A 39 2.48 -3.75 -0.31
CA PHE A 39 3.30 -4.81 -0.90
C PHE A 39 2.85 -5.25 -2.31
N HIS A 40 1.60 -4.99 -2.72
CA HIS A 40 1.10 -5.29 -4.07
C HIS A 40 0.70 -4.01 -4.83
N GLY A 41 -0.50 -3.48 -4.61
CA GLY A 41 -1.09 -2.35 -5.32
C GLY A 41 -2.50 -2.07 -4.79
N ALA A 42 -3.30 -1.26 -5.49
CA ALA A 42 -4.62 -0.88 -5.01
C ALA A 42 -5.74 -1.89 -5.37
N SER A 43 -5.51 -2.75 -6.36
CA SER A 43 -6.54 -3.66 -6.89
C SER A 43 -6.32 -5.10 -6.43
N GLY A 44 -7.41 -5.79 -6.06
CA GLY A 44 -7.42 -7.24 -5.86
C GLY A 44 -7.63 -8.05 -7.14
N HIS A 45 -7.90 -7.40 -8.28
CA HIS A 45 -8.19 -8.08 -9.55
C HIS A 45 -6.88 -8.40 -10.29
N PRO A 46 -6.52 -9.67 -10.55
CA PRO A 46 -5.21 -10.03 -11.13
C PRO A 46 -4.88 -9.38 -12.48
N ALA A 47 -5.90 -9.12 -13.31
CA ALA A 47 -5.73 -8.45 -14.60
C ALA A 47 -5.61 -6.92 -14.51
N SER A 48 -5.79 -6.32 -13.33
CA SER A 48 -5.68 -4.87 -13.16
C SER A 48 -4.21 -4.43 -13.23
N PRO A 49 -3.89 -3.32 -13.91
CA PRO A 49 -2.56 -2.72 -13.83
C PRO A 49 -2.17 -2.33 -12.39
N HIS A 50 -3.15 -2.16 -11.50
CA HIS A 50 -2.94 -1.82 -10.09
C HIS A 50 -2.90 -3.05 -9.17
N PHE A 51 -2.81 -4.28 -9.70
CA PHE A 51 -2.69 -5.49 -8.87
C PHE A 51 -1.35 -5.60 -8.17
N ALA A 52 -0.23 -5.36 -8.87
CA ALA A 52 1.12 -5.43 -8.29
C ALA A 52 1.95 -4.16 -8.53
N GLY A 53 1.28 -3.05 -8.85
CA GLY A 53 1.92 -1.82 -9.32
C GLY A 53 2.84 -1.12 -8.32
N GLN A 54 2.73 -1.40 -7.02
CA GLN A 54 3.59 -0.83 -5.97
C GLN A 54 4.66 -1.79 -5.46
N HIS A 55 4.61 -3.09 -5.82
CA HIS A 55 5.51 -4.11 -5.29
C HIS A 55 6.98 -3.76 -5.47
N ALA A 56 7.36 -3.22 -6.64
CA ALA A 56 8.75 -2.84 -6.92
C ALA A 56 9.27 -1.78 -5.94
N LEU A 57 8.48 -0.73 -5.67
CA LEU A 57 8.83 0.32 -4.71
C LEU A 57 8.86 -0.23 -3.28
N TRP A 58 7.87 -1.04 -2.91
CA TRP A 58 7.81 -1.67 -1.60
C TRP A 58 9.03 -2.56 -1.32
N ALA A 59 9.48 -3.34 -2.31
CA ALA A 59 10.65 -4.21 -2.21
C ALA A 59 11.95 -3.41 -2.08
N ALA A 60 12.01 -2.24 -2.71
CA ALA A 60 13.13 -1.30 -2.63
C ALA A 60 13.07 -0.38 -1.38
N VAL A 61 12.07 -0.54 -0.50
CA VAL A 61 11.83 0.33 0.67
C VAL A 61 11.61 1.80 0.25
N GLN A 62 11.03 2.00 -0.92
CA GLN A 62 10.59 3.29 -1.45
C GLN A 62 9.08 3.46 -1.27
N MET A 63 8.63 4.72 -1.29
CA MET A 63 7.22 5.07 -1.06
C MET A 63 6.69 6.01 -2.13
N VAL A 64 5.38 5.96 -2.35
CA VAL A 64 4.66 6.91 -3.20
C VAL A 64 4.07 8.05 -2.35
N PRO A 65 3.81 9.23 -2.94
CA PRO A 65 3.16 10.32 -2.23
C PRO A 65 1.80 9.90 -1.66
N MET A 66 1.51 10.33 -0.43
CA MET A 66 0.17 10.29 0.15
C MET A 66 -0.45 11.69 -0.02
N MET A 67 -1.14 11.90 -1.15
CA MET A 67 -1.73 13.20 -1.48
C MET A 67 -2.87 13.55 -0.52
N TYR A 68 -2.90 14.80 -0.07
CA TYR A 68 -3.92 15.32 0.84
C TYR A 68 -4.63 16.55 0.27
N ASP A 69 -3.93 17.42 -0.46
CA ASP A 69 -4.52 18.60 -1.10
C ASP A 69 -5.46 18.21 -2.24
N TRP A 70 -6.73 18.61 -2.13
CA TRP A 70 -7.77 18.33 -3.13
C TRP A 70 -7.42 18.84 -4.52
N SER A 71 -6.79 20.02 -4.64
CA SER A 71 -6.38 20.55 -5.94
C SER A 71 -5.36 19.66 -6.63
N LYS A 72 -4.48 18.98 -5.87
CA LYS A 72 -3.55 18.00 -6.41
C LYS A 72 -4.26 16.70 -6.77
N ILE A 73 -5.13 16.20 -5.89
CA ILE A 73 -5.89 14.96 -6.09
C ILE A 73 -6.76 15.04 -7.34
N THR A 74 -7.51 16.13 -7.52
CA THR A 74 -8.40 16.36 -8.67
C THR A 74 -7.65 16.29 -10.00
N ASN A 75 -6.37 16.67 -10.03
CA ASN A 75 -5.54 16.67 -11.24
C ASN A 75 -4.77 15.36 -11.47
N ALA A 76 -4.81 14.39 -10.54
CA ALA A 76 -3.92 13.24 -10.54
C ALA A 76 -4.51 11.94 -11.14
N GLY A 77 -5.82 11.88 -11.43
CA GLY A 77 -6.43 10.64 -11.92
C GLY A 77 -7.87 10.78 -12.42
N ASP A 78 -8.46 9.61 -12.71
CA ASP A 78 -9.81 9.49 -13.24
C ASP A 78 -10.87 9.92 -12.22
N GLN A 79 -11.99 10.47 -12.71
CA GLN A 79 -13.10 10.93 -11.89
C GLN A 79 -14.39 10.22 -12.28
N LEU A 80 -15.13 9.76 -11.26
CA LEU A 80 -16.45 9.16 -11.41
C LEU A 80 -17.41 9.83 -10.42
N VAL A 81 -18.48 10.44 -10.94
CA VAL A 81 -19.56 11.02 -10.13
C VAL A 81 -20.61 9.94 -9.89
N LEU A 82 -20.96 9.73 -8.62
CA LEU A 82 -21.98 8.78 -8.21
C LEU A 82 -23.24 9.54 -7.79
N GLU A 83 -24.34 9.25 -8.48
CA GLU A 83 -25.65 9.83 -8.15
C GLU A 83 -26.52 8.79 -7.42
N PRO A 84 -27.39 9.22 -6.49
CA PRO A 84 -28.32 8.31 -5.82
C PRO A 84 -29.28 7.64 -6.81
N SER A 85 -29.55 6.34 -6.62
CA SER A 85 -30.67 5.69 -7.30
C SER A 85 -31.97 6.15 -6.64
N THR A 86 -32.82 6.87 -7.39
CA THR A 86 -34.18 7.26 -6.98
C THR A 86 -35.05 6.06 -6.65
#